data_AF-X0GXX4-F1
#
_entry.id   AF-X0GXX4-F1
#
_cell.length_a   1.000
_cell.length_b   1.000
_cell.length_c   1.000
_cell.angle_alpha   90.00
_cell.angle_beta   90.00
_cell.angle_gamma   90.00
#
_symmetry.space_group_name_H-M   'P 1'
#
loop_
_entity.id
_entity.type
_entity.pdbx_description
1 polymer ?
#
loop_
_entity_poly.entity_id
_entity_poly.type
_entity_poly.pdbx_seq_one_letter_code
_entity_poly.pdbx_strand_id
1 'polypeptide(L)'
;MTQSLSGAALIWRAIFTNGVNKPSLNFILNHLPELGQFLYDLIRPGSVLGRFPFTDSATETLDAESPGINNPYNELDLFVPENRNAVVCQAQRVALTIVAILKIGRGKIPNGLSDVQLNVSLRSDFDANANPPSPTYISALHGGPSPQNEKWLFINGIANEFFWFQRSCDKVRDTFNREVMGVYNRSDGILWDFIECCGERRAGEPNTLIESTQSSKAAQKALEQELKAALWPADGKIPDKVVMIAHSQGCLVLRLALQTLVTEIPEGSPQRRIIKERLRIFTFGNPSIDWKVKDGAEQSLSKYVHTTEHFANETDFVAMLGVVMHRDDKNSGYDPNMVFYSKTGKAHLFGAHYSLGADAYHGGENSQLMKAVNGTEIA
;
A
#
# COMPACT_ATOMS: atom_id res chain seq x y z
N MET A 1 31.33 -22.08 -4.92
CA MET A 1 30.37 -21.00 -5.28
C MET A 1 29.21 -21.50 -6.15
N THR A 2 29.45 -22.39 -7.13
CA THR A 2 28.42 -22.96 -8.03
C THR A 2 27.29 -23.73 -7.33
N GLN A 3 27.58 -24.52 -6.29
CA GLN A 3 26.54 -25.23 -5.51
C GLN A 3 25.60 -24.28 -4.71
N SER A 4 26.10 -23.10 -4.33
CA SER A 4 25.32 -22.12 -3.56
C SER A 4 24.34 -21.34 -4.45
N LEU A 5 24.72 -21.07 -5.69
CA LEU A 5 23.86 -20.42 -6.69
C LEU A 5 22.80 -21.40 -7.21
N SER A 6 23.15 -22.68 -7.39
CA SER A 6 22.17 -23.71 -7.76
C SER A 6 21.15 -23.96 -6.65
N GLY A 7 21.57 -23.95 -5.37
CA GLY A 7 20.66 -24.05 -4.22
C GLY A 7 19.74 -22.83 -4.08
N ALA A 8 20.28 -21.62 -4.30
CA ALA A 8 19.49 -20.38 -4.34
C ALA A 8 18.45 -20.40 -5.46
N ALA A 9 18.84 -20.82 -6.67
CA ALA A 9 17.95 -20.95 -7.81
C ALA A 9 16.89 -22.04 -7.60
N LEU A 10 17.24 -23.14 -6.92
CA LEU A 10 16.30 -24.21 -6.56
C LEU A 10 15.31 -23.77 -5.48
N ILE A 11 15.71 -22.95 -4.51
CA ILE A 11 14.79 -22.37 -3.54
C ILE A 11 13.96 -21.26 -4.16
N TRP A 12 14.55 -20.36 -4.95
CA TRP A 12 13.79 -19.39 -5.71
C TRP A 12 12.73 -20.12 -6.54
N ARG A 13 13.15 -21.16 -7.27
CA ARG A 13 12.23 -22.04 -7.95
C ARG A 13 11.23 -22.67 -6.97
N ALA A 14 11.59 -23.25 -5.84
CA ALA A 14 10.67 -23.88 -4.88
C ALA A 14 9.67 -22.91 -4.21
N ILE A 15 10.12 -21.73 -3.78
CA ILE A 15 9.30 -20.58 -3.31
C ILE A 15 8.22 -20.28 -4.34
N PHE A 16 8.61 -20.25 -5.61
CA PHE A 16 7.71 -19.86 -6.69
C PHE A 16 7.01 -21.06 -7.39
N THR A 17 7.48 -22.30 -7.26
CA THR A 17 6.93 -23.52 -7.91
C THR A 17 6.16 -24.44 -6.97
N ASN A 18 6.17 -24.15 -5.66
CA ASN A 18 5.25 -24.80 -4.72
C ASN A 18 3.83 -24.69 -5.27
N GLY A 19 3.02 -25.74 -5.09
CA GLY A 19 1.66 -25.83 -5.67
C GLY A 19 0.76 -24.63 -5.36
N VAL A 20 1.09 -23.90 -4.29
CA VAL A 20 0.48 -22.63 -3.89
C VAL A 20 0.79 -21.51 -4.90
N ASN A 21 2.03 -21.32 -5.36
CA ASN A 21 2.41 -20.12 -6.13
C ASN A 21 2.66 -20.34 -7.62
N LYS A 22 2.31 -21.52 -8.18
CA LYS A 22 2.41 -21.76 -9.63
C LYS A 22 1.73 -20.66 -10.49
N PRO A 23 0.53 -20.15 -10.14
CA PRO A 23 -0.09 -19.06 -10.89
C PRO A 23 0.74 -17.76 -10.80
N SER A 24 1.18 -17.41 -9.61
CA SER A 24 1.98 -16.21 -9.32
C SER A 24 3.35 -16.24 -10.01
N LEU A 25 4.03 -17.38 -10.02
CA LEU A 25 5.29 -17.54 -10.75
C LEU A 25 5.08 -17.50 -12.25
N ASN A 26 4.05 -18.15 -12.77
CA ASN A 26 3.73 -18.07 -14.19
C ASN A 26 3.45 -16.63 -14.59
N PHE A 27 2.75 -15.87 -13.75
CA PHE A 27 2.54 -14.44 -13.95
C PHE A 27 3.88 -13.69 -14.03
N ILE A 28 4.74 -13.82 -13.01
CA ILE A 28 6.06 -13.14 -13.00
C ILE A 28 6.90 -13.52 -14.22
N LEU A 29 6.95 -14.81 -14.58
CA LEU A 29 7.74 -15.29 -15.73
C LEU A 29 7.20 -14.77 -17.06
N ASN A 30 5.87 -14.71 -17.20
CA ASN A 30 5.21 -14.21 -18.40
C ASN A 30 5.33 -12.68 -18.53
N HIS A 31 5.53 -11.97 -17.42
CA HIS A 31 5.68 -10.52 -17.36
C HIS A 31 7.10 -10.06 -16.97
N LEU A 32 8.13 -10.87 -17.26
CA LEU A 32 9.53 -10.50 -17.02
C LEU A 32 9.95 -9.19 -17.69
N PRO A 33 9.56 -8.90 -18.96
CA PRO A 33 9.87 -7.62 -19.58
C PRO A 33 9.29 -6.43 -18.81
N GLU A 34 8.05 -6.54 -18.35
CA GLU A 34 7.34 -5.52 -17.57
C GLU A 34 7.95 -5.35 -16.20
N LEU A 35 8.38 -6.45 -15.54
CA LEU A 35 9.14 -6.38 -14.29
C LEU A 35 10.49 -5.68 -14.48
N GLY A 36 11.20 -5.95 -15.57
CA GLY A 36 12.45 -5.28 -15.90
C GLY A 36 12.26 -3.78 -16.14
N GLN A 37 11.23 -3.42 -16.90
CA GLN A 37 10.87 -2.03 -17.16
C GLN A 37 10.45 -1.31 -15.87
N PHE A 38 9.67 -1.98 -15.02
CA PHE A 38 9.27 -1.50 -13.70
C PHE A 38 10.47 -1.17 -12.81
N LEU A 39 11.44 -2.09 -12.70
CA LEU A 39 12.64 -1.87 -11.89
C LEU A 39 13.48 -0.71 -12.42
N TYR A 40 13.53 -0.54 -13.75
CA TYR A 40 14.19 0.60 -14.37
C TYR A 40 13.46 1.91 -14.07
N ASP A 41 12.15 1.96 -14.29
CA ASP A 41 11.35 3.15 -14.04
C ASP A 41 11.25 3.49 -12.53
N LEU A 42 11.44 2.52 -11.63
CA LEU A 42 11.47 2.76 -10.19
C LEU A 42 12.59 3.72 -9.77
N ILE A 43 13.74 3.67 -10.44
CA ILE A 43 14.92 4.48 -10.09
C ILE A 43 15.23 5.58 -11.12
N ARG A 44 14.46 5.63 -12.21
CA ARG A 44 14.68 6.59 -13.30
C ARG A 44 14.22 7.98 -12.86
N PRO A 45 15.06 9.03 -12.88
CA PRO A 45 14.63 10.37 -12.46
C PRO A 45 13.40 10.90 -13.22
N GLY A 46 13.27 10.57 -14.50
CA GLY A 46 12.15 11.01 -15.35
C GLY A 46 10.80 10.36 -15.06
N SER A 47 10.70 9.39 -14.15
CA SER A 47 9.40 8.87 -13.66
C SER A 47 8.90 9.61 -12.42
N VAL A 48 9.77 10.39 -11.76
CA VAL A 48 9.45 11.13 -10.54
C VAL A 48 8.60 12.37 -10.86
N LEU A 49 7.57 12.59 -10.05
CA LEU A 49 6.71 13.77 -10.13
C LEU A 49 7.52 15.06 -9.94
N GLY A 50 7.32 16.03 -10.83
CA GLY A 50 8.13 17.24 -10.91
C GLY A 50 7.68 18.38 -10.00
N ARG A 51 6.37 18.56 -9.78
CA ARG A 51 5.82 19.66 -8.98
C ARG A 51 4.81 19.16 -7.95
N PHE A 52 5.02 19.57 -6.71
CA PHE A 52 4.03 19.48 -5.64
C PHE A 52 3.36 20.86 -5.46
N PRO A 53 2.03 20.96 -5.28
CA PRO A 53 1.36 22.24 -5.17
C PRO A 53 1.71 22.89 -3.82
N PHE A 54 2.64 23.84 -3.83
CA PHE A 54 2.93 24.68 -2.66
C PHE A 54 2.15 26.00 -2.63
N THR A 55 1.38 26.34 -3.67
CA THR A 55 0.62 27.59 -3.76
C THR A 55 -0.64 27.47 -4.63
N ASP A 56 -1.67 28.26 -4.30
CA ASP A 56 -3.09 28.33 -4.72
C ASP A 56 -3.45 28.25 -6.22
N SER A 57 -2.58 27.77 -7.12
CA SER A 57 -2.91 27.64 -8.55
C SER A 57 -2.03 26.68 -9.36
N ALA A 58 -1.12 25.92 -8.74
CA ALA A 58 -0.20 25.06 -9.49
C ALA A 58 -0.71 23.60 -9.55
N THR A 59 -0.95 23.10 -10.77
CA THR A 59 -1.22 21.68 -11.06
C THR A 59 0.03 20.80 -10.88
N GLU A 60 -0.13 19.54 -10.46
CA GLU A 60 0.95 18.54 -10.37
C GLU A 60 1.35 18.10 -11.80
N THR A 61 2.18 18.89 -12.48
CA THR A 61 2.68 18.51 -13.82
C THR A 61 3.98 17.70 -13.75
N LEU A 62 4.12 16.73 -14.65
CA LEU A 62 5.42 16.13 -14.95
C LEU A 62 6.29 17.18 -15.66
N ASP A 63 7.17 17.85 -14.91
CA ASP A 63 8.14 18.79 -15.49
C ASP A 63 9.19 18.00 -16.29
N ALA A 64 9.11 18.09 -17.61
CA ALA A 64 10.10 17.51 -18.53
C ALA A 64 11.48 18.19 -18.43
N GLU A 65 11.55 19.41 -17.90
CA GLU A 65 12.79 20.20 -17.84
C GLU A 65 13.58 20.04 -16.53
N SER A 66 12.99 19.51 -15.45
CA SER A 66 13.68 19.26 -14.16
C SER A 66 12.94 18.23 -13.29
N PRO A 67 13.00 16.92 -13.62
CA PRO A 67 12.25 15.88 -12.91
C PRO A 67 12.69 15.77 -11.44
N GLY A 68 11.73 15.85 -10.51
CA GLY A 68 11.92 15.54 -9.08
C GLY A 68 12.62 16.60 -8.21
N ILE A 69 13.15 17.70 -8.75
CA ILE A 69 13.87 18.72 -7.95
C ILE A 69 12.95 19.46 -6.96
N ASN A 70 11.66 19.61 -7.30
CA ASN A 70 10.70 20.37 -6.49
C ASN A 70 9.65 19.48 -5.80
N ASN A 71 9.86 18.16 -5.74
CA ASN A 71 8.99 17.26 -4.99
C ASN A 71 9.62 16.93 -3.62
N PRO A 72 9.16 17.54 -2.52
CA PRO A 72 9.72 17.32 -1.18
C PRO A 72 9.41 15.92 -0.61
N TYR A 73 8.52 15.16 -1.26
CA TYR A 73 8.19 13.78 -0.89
C TYR A 73 8.85 12.76 -1.83
N ASN A 74 9.78 13.19 -2.67
CA ASN A 74 10.57 12.26 -3.48
C ASN A 74 11.43 11.37 -2.57
N GLU A 75 11.04 10.10 -2.40
CA GLU A 75 11.78 9.14 -1.58
C GLU A 75 13.19 8.84 -2.12
N LEU A 76 13.42 9.11 -3.42
CA LEU A 76 14.68 8.89 -4.11
C LEU A 76 15.53 10.16 -4.26
N ASP A 77 15.15 11.26 -3.62
CA ASP A 77 16.04 12.42 -3.50
C ASP A 77 17.20 12.09 -2.57
N LEU A 78 18.32 11.66 -3.15
CA LEU A 78 19.53 11.29 -2.43
C LEU A 78 20.30 12.49 -1.87
N PHE A 79 19.88 13.74 -2.13
CA PHE A 79 20.43 14.90 -1.43
C PHE A 79 19.97 14.95 0.04
N VAL A 80 18.81 14.37 0.33
CA VAL A 80 18.26 14.23 1.69
C VAL A 80 18.98 13.09 2.45
N PRO A 81 19.62 13.36 3.60
CA PRO A 81 20.32 12.34 4.40
C PRO A 81 19.45 11.16 4.80
N GLU A 82 18.20 11.42 5.16
CA GLU A 82 17.24 10.43 5.61
C GLU A 82 16.86 9.47 4.48
N ASN A 83 16.70 9.97 3.25
CA ASN A 83 16.47 9.13 2.07
C ASN A 83 17.66 8.21 1.78
N ARG A 84 18.90 8.72 1.90
CA ARG A 84 20.10 7.88 1.75
C ARG A 84 20.13 6.75 2.77
N ASN A 85 19.82 7.07 4.03
CA ASN A 85 19.75 6.06 5.08
C ASN A 85 18.66 5.03 4.79
N ALA A 86 17.49 5.47 4.33
CA ALA A 86 16.39 4.58 4.00
C ALA A 86 16.74 3.61 2.86
N VAL A 87 17.39 4.10 1.80
CA VAL A 87 17.90 3.26 0.70
C VAL A 87 18.92 2.23 1.20
N VAL A 88 19.84 2.65 2.09
CA VAL A 88 20.82 1.73 2.69
C VAL A 88 20.13 0.66 3.53
N CYS A 89 19.14 1.02 4.35
CA CYS A 89 18.35 0.06 5.13
C CYS A 89 17.64 -0.94 4.22
N GLN A 90 16.98 -0.49 3.15
CA GLN A 90 16.34 -1.38 2.19
C GLN A 90 17.35 -2.32 1.50
N ALA A 91 18.52 -1.82 1.10
CA ALA A 91 19.58 -2.64 0.55
C ALA A 91 20.10 -3.69 1.56
N GLN A 92 20.21 -3.33 2.83
CA GLN A 92 20.58 -4.26 3.90
C GLN A 92 19.52 -5.33 4.11
N ARG A 93 18.22 -4.98 4.10
CA ARG A 93 17.12 -5.95 4.17
C ARG A 93 17.20 -6.94 3.02
N VAL A 94 17.35 -6.46 1.78
CA VAL A 94 17.52 -7.33 0.59
C VAL A 94 18.69 -8.28 0.78
N ALA A 95 19.85 -7.79 1.21
CA ALA A 95 21.04 -8.61 1.43
C ALA A 95 20.79 -9.68 2.50
N LEU A 96 20.16 -9.32 3.62
CA LEU A 96 19.83 -10.26 4.70
C LEU A 96 18.80 -11.30 4.26
N THR A 97 17.77 -10.90 3.51
CA THR A 97 16.79 -11.81 2.91
C THR A 97 17.46 -12.81 1.98
N ILE A 98 18.37 -12.36 1.11
CA ILE A 98 19.16 -13.24 0.24
C ILE A 98 20.03 -14.19 1.07
N VAL A 99 20.72 -13.72 2.11
CA VAL A 99 21.52 -14.57 3.00
C VAL A 99 20.67 -15.62 3.70
N ALA A 100 19.48 -15.24 4.17
CA ALA A 100 18.57 -16.16 4.82
C ALA A 100 18.04 -17.23 3.85
N ILE A 101 17.66 -16.86 2.63
CA ILE A 101 17.32 -17.78 1.54
C ILE A 101 18.47 -18.74 1.25
N LEU A 102 19.71 -18.23 1.16
CA LEU A 102 20.91 -19.06 0.94
C LEU A 102 21.19 -20.03 2.09
N LYS A 103 20.93 -19.62 3.35
CA LYS A 103 21.08 -20.49 4.53
C LYS A 103 20.04 -21.62 4.53
N ILE A 104 18.79 -21.30 4.22
CA ILE A 104 17.71 -22.30 4.07
C ILE A 104 18.09 -23.29 2.95
N GLY A 105 18.71 -22.81 1.87
CA GLY A 105 19.19 -23.63 0.74
C GLY A 105 20.34 -24.57 1.05
N ARG A 106 21.02 -24.36 2.19
CA ARG A 106 22.06 -25.25 2.69
C ARG A 106 21.54 -26.23 3.74
N GLY A 107 20.30 -26.07 4.20
CA GLY A 107 19.64 -26.88 5.24
C GLY A 107 18.55 -27.80 4.69
N LYS A 108 17.64 -28.27 5.56
CA LYS A 108 16.42 -28.98 5.12
C LYS A 108 15.55 -28.03 4.30
N ILE A 109 15.22 -28.43 3.09
CA ILE A 109 14.27 -27.72 2.23
C ILE A 109 12.91 -27.72 2.96
N PRO A 110 12.33 -26.53 3.25
CA PRO A 110 11.04 -26.45 3.93
C PRO A 110 9.92 -27.05 3.07
N ASN A 111 8.91 -27.64 3.70
CA ASN A 111 7.81 -28.32 3.02
C ASN A 111 6.77 -27.32 2.45
N GLY A 112 6.84 -26.05 2.85
CA GLY A 112 6.02 -24.95 2.35
C GLY A 112 6.60 -23.58 2.74
N LEU A 113 6.07 -22.52 2.12
CA LEU A 113 6.49 -21.13 2.40
C LEU A 113 6.08 -20.63 3.80
N SER A 114 5.02 -21.21 4.37
CA SER A 114 4.59 -20.95 5.75
C SER A 114 5.64 -21.34 6.79
N ASP A 115 6.57 -22.23 6.45
CA ASP A 115 7.66 -22.66 7.34
C ASP A 115 8.89 -21.72 7.26
N VAL A 116 8.89 -20.77 6.32
CA VAL A 116 9.99 -19.83 6.08
C VAL A 116 9.68 -18.53 6.83
N GLN A 117 9.98 -18.48 8.13
CA GLN A 117 9.93 -17.23 8.90
C GLN A 117 11.17 -16.38 8.59
N LEU A 118 11.02 -15.42 7.68
CA LEU A 118 12.03 -14.40 7.38
C LEU A 118 11.67 -13.08 8.08
N ASN A 119 11.88 -13.02 9.39
CA ASN A 119 11.78 -11.77 10.13
C ASN A 119 13.12 -11.00 10.01
N VAL A 120 13.33 -10.35 8.86
CA VAL A 120 14.54 -9.56 8.61
C VAL A 120 14.38 -8.19 9.27
N SER A 121 14.73 -8.15 10.54
CA SER A 121 14.82 -6.91 11.30
C SER A 121 16.23 -6.33 11.27
N LEU A 122 16.32 -5.02 11.06
CA LEU A 122 17.55 -4.25 11.25
C LEU A 122 17.57 -3.68 12.66
N ARG A 123 18.77 -3.40 13.19
CA ARG A 123 18.91 -2.71 14.47
C ARG A 123 18.29 -1.29 14.44
N SER A 124 18.25 -0.67 13.26
CA SER A 124 17.58 0.60 13.03
C SER A 124 16.06 0.54 13.18
N ASP A 125 15.47 -0.67 13.24
CA ASP A 125 14.03 -0.88 13.37
C ASP A 125 13.56 -0.82 14.81
N PHE A 126 14.48 -0.58 15.74
CA PHE A 126 14.16 -0.55 17.15
C PHE A 126 14.77 0.69 17.79
N ASP A 127 14.10 1.19 18.82
CA ASP A 127 14.65 2.24 19.66
C ASP A 127 15.88 1.74 20.46
N ALA A 128 16.49 2.63 21.24
CA ALA A 128 17.64 2.29 22.08
C ALA A 128 17.36 1.17 23.10
N ASN A 129 16.09 0.88 23.39
CA ASN A 129 15.60 -0.13 24.32
C ASN A 129 15.12 -1.41 23.60
N ALA A 130 15.35 -1.54 22.29
CA ALA A 130 14.89 -2.64 21.45
C ALA A 130 13.36 -2.74 21.26
N ASN A 131 12.62 -1.64 21.47
CA ASN A 131 11.18 -1.60 21.15
C ASN A 131 10.97 -1.27 19.67
N PRO A 132 9.98 -1.88 18.99
CA PRO A 132 9.62 -1.49 17.63
C PRO A 132 9.11 -0.04 17.59
N PRO A 133 9.17 0.64 16.43
CA PRO A 133 8.56 1.95 16.27
C PRO A 133 7.06 1.88 16.57
N SER A 134 6.51 3.03 16.97
CA SER A 134 5.06 3.16 17.14
C SER A 134 4.35 2.66 15.88
N PRO A 135 3.32 1.79 16.02
CA PRO A 135 2.56 1.30 14.87
C PRO A 135 1.71 2.40 14.24
N THR A 136 1.60 3.56 14.90
CA THR A 136 0.84 4.71 14.42
C THR A 136 1.67 6.00 14.47
N TYR A 137 1.35 6.93 13.59
CA TYR A 137 1.96 8.25 13.49
C TYR A 137 0.89 9.31 13.17
N ILE A 138 0.91 10.45 13.84
CA ILE A 138 0.00 11.56 13.56
C ILE A 138 0.77 12.64 12.80
N SER A 139 0.39 12.87 11.55
CA SER A 139 0.84 14.05 10.78
C SER A 139 -0.11 15.21 11.07
N ALA A 140 0.25 16.03 12.06
CA ALA A 140 -0.53 17.18 12.51
C ALA A 140 -0.45 18.36 11.54
N LEU A 141 -1.55 19.10 11.41
CA LEU A 141 -1.61 20.32 10.60
C LEU A 141 -0.81 21.47 11.21
N HIS A 142 -0.09 22.19 10.34
CA HIS A 142 0.62 23.41 10.71
C HIS A 142 -0.38 24.58 10.71
N GLY A 143 -0.80 25.05 11.88
CA GLY A 143 -1.62 26.26 12.01
C GLY A 143 -3.03 26.09 12.57
N GLY A 144 -3.41 24.90 13.03
CA GLY A 144 -4.69 24.69 13.74
C GLY A 144 -5.18 23.24 13.70
N PRO A 145 -6.24 22.92 14.45
CA PRO A 145 -6.82 21.59 14.44
C PRO A 145 -7.52 21.29 13.10
N SER A 146 -7.44 20.04 12.65
CA SER A 146 -8.21 19.55 11.50
C SER A 146 -9.72 19.72 11.75
N PRO A 147 -10.54 19.91 10.70
CA PRO A 147 -12.00 19.92 10.84
C PRO A 147 -12.49 18.68 11.58
N GLN A 148 -13.26 18.88 12.66
CA GLN A 148 -13.72 17.79 13.54
C GLN A 148 -14.76 16.86 12.89
N ASN A 149 -15.30 17.22 11.72
CA ASN A 149 -16.26 16.42 10.96
C ASN A 149 -15.59 15.31 10.13
N GLU A 150 -14.27 15.36 9.92
CA GLU A 150 -13.55 14.39 9.10
C GLU A 150 -12.42 13.74 9.88
N LYS A 151 -12.30 12.41 9.80
CA LYS A 151 -11.07 11.72 10.23
C LYS A 151 -10.37 11.08 9.05
N TRP A 152 -9.09 11.41 8.86
CA TRP A 152 -8.24 10.86 7.82
C TRP A 152 -7.27 9.83 8.39
N LEU A 153 -7.25 8.67 7.76
CA LEU A 153 -6.40 7.53 8.04
C LEU A 153 -5.55 7.20 6.82
N PHE A 154 -4.31 6.78 7.03
CA PHE A 154 -3.41 6.33 5.96
C PHE A 154 -2.71 5.03 6.36
N ILE A 155 -2.57 4.07 5.44
CA ILE A 155 -1.70 2.91 5.61
C ILE A 155 -0.76 2.78 4.42
N ASN A 156 0.53 2.68 4.70
CA ASN A 156 1.55 2.53 3.66
C ASN A 156 1.63 1.10 3.11
N GLY A 157 2.23 1.04 1.93
CA GLY A 157 2.86 -0.16 1.42
C GLY A 157 4.10 -0.56 2.20
N ILE A 158 4.50 -1.79 1.99
CA ILE A 158 5.82 -2.30 2.34
C ILE A 158 6.95 -1.68 1.51
N ALA A 159 8.19 -2.15 1.73
CA ALA A 159 9.43 -1.51 1.30
C ALA A 159 9.61 -0.03 1.74
N ASN A 160 8.78 0.43 2.69
CA ASN A 160 8.90 1.74 3.31
C ASN A 160 9.66 1.67 4.63
N GLU A 161 10.69 2.49 4.75
CA GLU A 161 11.23 2.84 6.06
C GLU A 161 10.30 3.81 6.77
N PHE A 162 10.37 3.85 8.11
CA PHE A 162 9.47 4.69 8.92
C PHE A 162 9.46 6.16 8.48
N PHE A 163 10.62 6.69 8.08
CA PHE A 163 10.74 8.05 7.55
C PHE A 163 9.93 8.27 6.26
N TRP A 164 9.98 7.33 5.30
CA TRP A 164 9.19 7.44 4.05
C TRP A 164 7.68 7.32 4.32
N PHE A 165 7.31 6.50 5.29
CA PHE A 165 5.93 6.44 5.77
C PHE A 165 5.46 7.78 6.37
N GLN A 166 6.28 8.43 7.20
CA GLN A 166 5.96 9.76 7.74
C GLN A 166 5.80 10.79 6.62
N ARG A 167 6.70 10.79 5.63
CA ARG A 167 6.61 11.66 4.45
C ARG A 167 5.36 11.39 3.62
N SER A 168 4.92 10.14 3.51
CA SER A 168 3.66 9.80 2.84
C SER A 168 2.45 10.37 3.58
N CYS A 169 2.45 10.32 4.92
CA CYS A 169 1.42 10.95 5.73
C CYS A 169 1.43 12.47 5.58
N ASP A 170 2.62 13.09 5.59
CA ASP A 170 2.79 14.52 5.37
C ASP A 170 2.31 14.95 3.98
N LYS A 171 2.58 14.14 2.95
CA LYS A 171 2.08 14.38 1.60
C LYS A 171 0.55 14.47 1.58
N VAL A 172 -0.13 13.50 2.18
CA VAL A 172 -1.60 13.51 2.29
C VAL A 172 -2.06 14.71 3.10
N ARG A 173 -1.42 15.00 4.24
CA ARG A 173 -1.75 16.17 5.07
C ARG A 173 -1.67 17.46 4.26
N ASP A 174 -0.57 17.67 3.56
CA ASP A 174 -0.28 18.93 2.87
C ASP A 174 -1.17 19.09 1.62
N THR A 175 -1.48 18.00 0.89
CA THR A 175 -2.40 18.05 -0.26
C THR A 175 -3.84 18.34 0.15
N PHE A 176 -4.33 17.65 1.19
CA PHE A 176 -5.76 17.73 1.56
C PHE A 176 -6.01 18.71 2.70
N ASN A 177 -4.98 19.32 3.28
CA ASN A 177 -5.06 20.20 4.45
C ASN A 177 -5.90 19.55 5.58
N ARG A 178 -5.53 18.31 5.93
CA ARG A 178 -6.17 17.47 6.97
C ARG A 178 -5.15 16.78 7.85
N GLU A 179 -5.45 16.62 9.13
CA GLU A 179 -4.62 15.80 10.01
C GLU A 179 -4.77 14.32 9.63
N VAL A 180 -3.64 13.63 9.42
CA VAL A 180 -3.60 12.23 9.01
C VAL A 180 -3.11 11.36 10.14
N MET A 181 -3.90 10.35 10.52
CA MET A 181 -3.44 9.24 11.35
C MET A 181 -2.90 8.14 10.43
N GLY A 182 -1.58 7.99 10.40
CA GLY A 182 -0.91 6.91 9.71
C GLY A 182 -0.87 5.64 10.55
N VAL A 183 -1.06 4.49 9.92
CA VAL A 183 -0.78 3.15 10.43
C VAL A 183 0.43 2.61 9.68
N TYR A 184 1.50 2.33 10.41
CA TYR A 184 2.76 1.88 9.84
C TYR A 184 2.70 0.37 9.57
N ASN A 185 2.64 0.02 8.29
CA ASN A 185 2.89 -1.34 7.84
C ASN A 185 4.39 -1.54 7.62
N ARG A 186 5.07 -2.15 8.61
CA ARG A 186 6.52 -2.39 8.56
C ARG A 186 6.85 -3.48 7.55
N SER A 187 7.82 -3.19 6.69
CA SER A 187 8.37 -4.15 5.71
C SER A 187 9.35 -5.13 6.35
N ASP A 188 9.20 -6.42 6.03
CA ASP A 188 10.22 -7.45 6.31
C ASP A 188 11.20 -7.62 5.12
N GLY A 189 11.09 -6.77 4.10
CA GLY A 189 12.02 -6.60 2.99
C GLY A 189 11.34 -6.73 1.61
N ILE A 190 11.68 -5.83 0.68
CA ILE A 190 11.04 -5.66 -0.65
C ILE A 190 10.86 -6.94 -1.49
N LEU A 191 11.72 -7.95 -1.32
CA LEU A 191 11.59 -9.24 -2.02
C LEU A 191 10.46 -10.10 -1.44
N TRP A 192 10.34 -10.15 -0.12
CA TRP A 192 9.31 -10.93 0.55
C TRP A 192 7.95 -10.27 0.39
N ASP A 193 7.94 -8.97 0.59
CA ASP A 193 6.92 -8.01 0.24
C ASP A 193 6.30 -8.26 -1.15
N PHE A 194 7.15 -8.40 -2.18
CA PHE A 194 6.71 -8.72 -3.53
C PHE A 194 6.13 -10.14 -3.64
N ILE A 195 6.73 -11.13 -2.95
CA ILE A 195 6.20 -12.50 -2.87
C ILE A 195 4.81 -12.51 -2.23
N GLU A 196 4.57 -11.73 -1.17
CA GLU A 196 3.28 -11.61 -0.51
C GLU A 196 2.23 -11.00 -1.44
N CYS A 197 2.59 -9.94 -2.18
CA CYS A 197 1.71 -9.36 -3.20
C CYS A 197 1.38 -10.35 -4.31
N CYS A 198 2.37 -11.09 -4.83
CA CYS A 198 2.15 -12.08 -5.88
C CYS A 198 1.38 -13.31 -5.39
N GLY A 199 1.52 -13.67 -4.11
CA GLY A 199 0.92 -14.85 -3.50
C GLY A 199 -0.53 -14.66 -3.01
N GLU A 200 -1.10 -13.48 -3.23
CA GLU A 200 -2.46 -13.15 -2.83
C GLU A 200 -3.51 -14.07 -3.47
N ARG A 201 -4.59 -14.34 -2.73
CA ARG A 201 -5.74 -15.15 -3.12
C ARG A 201 -7.05 -14.39 -3.13
N ARG A 202 -8.00 -14.98 -3.87
CA ARG A 202 -9.38 -14.50 -4.02
C ARG A 202 -10.14 -14.59 -2.69
N ALA A 203 -11.16 -13.75 -2.52
CA ALA A 203 -12.04 -13.77 -1.36
C ALA A 203 -12.62 -15.17 -1.11
N GLY A 204 -12.48 -15.66 0.13
CA GLY A 204 -12.94 -17.00 0.53
C GLY A 204 -11.86 -18.09 0.47
N GLU A 205 -10.68 -17.81 -0.08
CA GLU A 205 -9.48 -18.64 0.09
C GLU A 205 -8.61 -18.07 1.22
N PRO A 206 -7.94 -18.91 2.04
CA PRO A 206 -7.06 -18.42 3.08
C PRO A 206 -5.88 -17.66 2.45
N ASN A 207 -5.68 -16.40 2.84
CA ASN A 207 -4.51 -15.59 2.45
C ASN A 207 -3.32 -15.94 3.36
N THR A 208 -2.88 -17.20 3.30
CA THR A 208 -1.91 -17.77 4.25
C THR A 208 -0.58 -17.02 4.30
N LEU A 209 -0.20 -16.30 3.24
CA LEU A 209 1.06 -15.56 3.15
C LEU A 209 1.01 -14.21 3.88
N ILE A 210 -0.01 -13.38 3.63
CA ILE A 210 -0.19 -12.12 4.37
C ILE A 210 -0.52 -12.40 5.84
N GLU A 211 -1.27 -13.47 6.09
CA GLU A 211 -1.54 -14.00 7.44
C GLU A 211 -0.36 -14.78 8.03
N SER A 212 0.82 -14.82 7.41
CA SER A 212 2.00 -15.50 8.00
C SER A 212 2.99 -14.55 8.64
N THR A 213 3.13 -13.32 8.16
CA THR A 213 4.08 -12.35 8.70
C THR A 213 3.54 -11.65 9.94
N GLN A 214 4.40 -11.58 10.98
CA GLN A 214 4.05 -10.96 12.25
C GLN A 214 3.81 -9.44 12.10
N SER A 215 4.57 -8.81 11.20
CA SER A 215 4.46 -7.40 10.81
C SER A 215 3.09 -7.09 10.20
N SER A 216 2.68 -7.84 9.17
CA SER A 216 1.38 -7.69 8.50
C SER A 216 0.20 -7.88 9.45
N LYS A 217 0.27 -8.88 10.36
CA LYS A 217 -0.76 -9.07 11.40
C LYS A 217 -0.83 -7.91 12.38
N ALA A 218 0.32 -7.38 12.79
CA ALA A 218 0.37 -6.24 13.69
C ALA A 218 -0.22 -5.00 13.02
N ALA A 219 0.12 -4.76 11.75
CA ALA A 219 -0.43 -3.67 10.95
C ALA A 219 -1.94 -3.81 10.74
N GLN A 220 -2.42 -5.02 10.43
CA GLN A 220 -3.86 -5.31 10.31
C GLN A 220 -4.59 -5.01 11.62
N LYS A 221 -4.07 -5.50 12.75
CA LYS A 221 -4.68 -5.26 14.06
C LYS A 221 -4.70 -3.77 14.42
N ALA A 222 -3.60 -3.06 14.18
CA ALA A 222 -3.53 -1.61 14.40
C ALA A 222 -4.53 -0.87 13.51
N LEU A 223 -4.62 -1.24 12.22
CA LEU A 223 -5.57 -0.65 11.29
C LEU A 223 -7.03 -0.90 11.71
N GLU A 224 -7.37 -2.13 12.11
CA GLU A 224 -8.71 -2.45 12.62
C GLU A 224 -9.05 -1.63 13.86
N GLN A 225 -8.09 -1.43 14.76
CA GLN A 225 -8.26 -0.60 15.97
C GLN A 225 -8.51 0.87 15.61
N GLU A 226 -7.67 1.47 14.77
CA GLU A 226 -7.81 2.87 14.36
C GLU A 226 -9.09 3.10 13.54
N LEU A 227 -9.45 2.15 12.68
CA LEU A 227 -10.68 2.23 11.89
C LEU A 227 -11.93 2.11 12.79
N LYS A 228 -11.91 1.18 13.76
CA LYS A 228 -12.97 1.06 14.79
C LYS A 228 -13.08 2.35 15.62
N ALA A 229 -11.96 2.92 16.05
CA ALA A 229 -11.92 4.16 16.82
C ALA A 229 -12.42 5.37 16.03
N ALA A 230 -12.12 5.45 14.73
CA ALA A 230 -12.61 6.52 13.87
C ALA A 230 -14.12 6.40 13.57
N LEU A 231 -14.64 5.18 13.38
CA LEU A 231 -16.06 4.95 13.08
C LEU A 231 -16.95 5.05 14.32
N TRP A 232 -16.44 4.59 15.46
CA TRP A 232 -17.16 4.52 16.74
C TRP A 232 -16.29 5.09 17.87
N PRO A 233 -16.01 6.41 17.86
CA PRO A 233 -15.24 7.02 18.93
C PRO A 233 -15.96 6.84 20.27
N ALA A 234 -15.21 6.38 21.28
CA ALA A 234 -15.72 6.24 22.65
C ALA A 234 -15.95 7.62 23.31
N ASP A 235 -15.08 8.58 22.98
CA ASP A 235 -15.06 9.93 23.52
C ASP A 235 -14.94 10.96 22.39
N GLY A 236 -15.61 12.11 22.53
CA GLY A 236 -15.52 13.24 21.59
C GLY A 236 -16.64 13.32 20.55
N LYS A 237 -16.50 14.27 19.62
CA LYS A 237 -17.46 14.47 18.53
C LYS A 237 -17.31 13.34 17.51
N ILE A 238 -18.43 12.69 17.20
CA ILE A 238 -18.47 11.65 16.17
C ILE A 238 -18.22 12.30 14.81
N PRO A 239 -17.23 11.84 14.03
CA PRO A 239 -16.98 12.38 12.70
C PRO A 239 -18.11 12.00 11.75
N ASP A 240 -18.41 12.88 10.82
CA ASP A 240 -19.38 12.63 9.75
C ASP A 240 -18.77 11.75 8.65
N LYS A 241 -17.46 11.84 8.46
CA LYS A 241 -16.73 11.17 7.38
C LYS A 241 -15.42 10.57 7.90
N VAL A 242 -15.17 9.33 7.51
CA VAL A 242 -13.90 8.64 7.77
C VAL A 242 -13.26 8.35 6.41
N VAL A 243 -12.13 8.98 6.14
CA VAL A 243 -11.36 8.82 4.91
C VAL A 243 -10.20 7.89 5.16
N MET A 244 -10.14 6.80 4.41
CA MET A 244 -9.09 5.79 4.50
C MET A 244 -8.31 5.74 3.19
N ILE A 245 -7.02 6.07 3.25
CA ILE A 245 -6.10 5.97 2.11
C ILE A 245 -5.15 4.79 2.33
N ALA A 246 -5.01 3.93 1.33
CA ALA A 246 -4.08 2.80 1.37
C ALA A 246 -3.18 2.79 0.13
N HIS A 247 -1.93 2.37 0.30
CA HIS A 247 -0.98 2.23 -0.81
C HIS A 247 -0.39 0.82 -0.86
N SER A 248 -0.21 0.27 -2.06
CA SER A 248 0.49 -1.02 -2.29
C SER A 248 -0.09 -2.15 -1.41
N GLN A 249 0.73 -2.94 -0.70
CA GLN A 249 0.25 -3.97 0.24
C GLN A 249 -0.60 -3.42 1.38
N GLY A 250 -0.49 -2.14 1.73
CA GLY A 250 -1.46 -1.51 2.64
C GLY A 250 -2.90 -1.69 2.16
N CYS A 251 -3.13 -1.80 0.84
CA CYS A 251 -4.45 -2.11 0.26
C CYS A 251 -4.91 -3.53 0.60
N LEU A 252 -3.99 -4.50 0.65
CA LEU A 252 -4.29 -5.88 1.03
C LEU A 252 -4.63 -5.98 2.52
N VAL A 253 -3.85 -5.31 3.36
CA VAL A 253 -4.11 -5.22 4.81
C VAL A 253 -5.47 -4.55 5.05
N LEU A 254 -5.78 -3.47 4.32
CA LEU A 254 -7.09 -2.83 4.38
C LEU A 254 -8.21 -3.77 3.91
N ARG A 255 -8.02 -4.50 2.80
CA ARG A 255 -9.00 -5.48 2.31
C ARG A 255 -9.34 -6.51 3.38
N LEU A 256 -8.33 -7.07 4.05
CA LEU A 256 -8.50 -8.02 5.14
C LEU A 256 -9.23 -7.39 6.34
N ALA A 257 -8.81 -6.20 6.77
CA ALA A 257 -9.46 -5.47 7.87
C ALA A 257 -10.95 -5.19 7.58
N LEU A 258 -11.28 -4.81 6.34
CA LEU A 258 -12.68 -4.61 5.92
C LEU A 258 -13.45 -5.93 5.87
N GLN A 259 -12.83 -7.02 5.40
CA GLN A 259 -13.46 -8.34 5.42
C GLN A 259 -13.79 -8.77 6.85
N THR A 260 -12.86 -8.58 7.79
CA THR A 260 -13.09 -8.81 9.22
C THR A 260 -14.26 -7.97 9.73
N LEU A 261 -14.23 -6.64 9.51
CA LEU A 261 -15.30 -5.73 9.93
C LEU A 261 -16.65 -6.12 9.36
N VAL A 262 -16.71 -6.50 8.08
CA VAL A 262 -17.94 -6.95 7.42
C VAL A 262 -18.46 -8.23 8.03
N THR A 263 -17.60 -9.22 8.23
CA THR A 263 -17.99 -10.56 8.68
C THR A 263 -18.39 -10.57 10.15
N GLU A 264 -17.72 -9.76 10.98
CA GLU A 264 -18.01 -9.67 12.41
C GLU A 264 -19.27 -8.86 12.73
N ILE A 265 -19.63 -7.89 11.87
CA ILE A 265 -20.74 -6.97 12.12
C ILE A 265 -22.00 -7.49 11.45
N PRO A 266 -23.05 -7.84 12.22
CA PRO A 266 -24.27 -8.41 11.66
C PRO A 266 -24.92 -7.52 10.61
N GLU A 267 -25.48 -8.15 9.58
CA GLU A 267 -26.30 -7.49 8.57
C GLU A 267 -27.47 -6.75 9.24
N GLY A 268 -27.76 -5.53 8.78
CA GLY A 268 -28.82 -4.68 9.32
C GLY A 268 -28.50 -3.98 10.65
N SER A 269 -27.34 -4.21 11.25
CA SER A 269 -26.94 -3.49 12.48
C SER A 269 -26.70 -1.98 12.26
N PRO A 270 -26.86 -1.15 13.29
CA PRO A 270 -26.52 0.28 13.21
C PRO A 270 -25.06 0.52 12.80
N GLN A 271 -24.14 -0.33 13.26
CA GLN A 271 -22.73 -0.29 12.88
C GLN A 271 -22.55 -0.48 11.37
N ARG A 272 -23.28 -1.42 10.77
CA ARG A 272 -23.26 -1.66 9.31
C ARG A 272 -23.64 -0.42 8.53
N ARG A 273 -24.67 0.30 8.99
CA ARG A 273 -25.12 1.54 8.40
C ARG A 273 -24.09 2.66 8.55
N ILE A 274 -23.48 2.79 9.73
CA ILE A 274 -22.42 3.77 9.99
C ILE A 274 -21.24 3.59 9.04
N ILE A 275 -20.78 2.36 8.82
CA ILE A 275 -19.69 2.08 7.87
C ILE A 275 -20.10 2.57 6.47
N LYS A 276 -21.30 2.18 6.02
CA LYS A 276 -21.80 2.53 4.69
C LYS A 276 -21.98 4.03 4.49
N GLU A 277 -22.37 4.77 5.52
CA GLU A 277 -22.63 6.21 5.42
C GLU A 277 -21.35 7.06 5.56
N ARG A 278 -20.37 6.60 6.34
CA ARG A 278 -19.23 7.43 6.74
C ARG A 278 -17.90 7.04 6.10
N LEU A 279 -17.67 5.75 5.86
CA LEU A 279 -16.36 5.26 5.41
C LEU A 279 -16.18 5.50 3.90
N ARG A 280 -15.10 6.18 3.53
CA ARG A 280 -14.65 6.42 2.16
C ARG A 280 -13.25 5.88 1.99
N ILE A 281 -13.01 5.12 0.94
CA ILE A 281 -11.79 4.35 0.73
C ILE A 281 -11.13 4.75 -0.58
N PHE A 282 -9.84 5.00 -0.51
CA PHE A 282 -9.02 5.37 -1.66
C PHE A 282 -7.75 4.54 -1.65
N THR A 283 -7.49 3.79 -2.72
CA THR A 283 -6.32 2.93 -2.80
C THR A 283 -5.39 3.34 -3.92
N PHE A 284 -4.08 3.28 -3.72
CA PHE A 284 -3.06 3.61 -4.70
C PHE A 284 -2.18 2.39 -4.96
N GLY A 285 -2.05 1.99 -6.23
CA GLY A 285 -1.23 0.84 -6.63
C GLY A 285 -1.68 -0.47 -6.00
N ASN A 286 -2.99 -0.73 -5.99
CA ASN A 286 -3.60 -1.85 -5.30
C ASN A 286 -3.26 -3.20 -5.97
N PRO A 287 -2.48 -4.08 -5.32
CA PRO A 287 -2.16 -5.41 -5.86
C PRO A 287 -3.29 -6.41 -5.68
N SER A 288 -4.46 -6.02 -5.13
CA SER A 288 -5.53 -6.96 -4.84
C SER A 288 -6.13 -7.59 -6.11
N ILE A 289 -6.11 -8.92 -6.25
CA ILE A 289 -6.75 -9.66 -7.36
C ILE A 289 -8.27 -9.44 -7.34
N ASP A 290 -8.87 -9.32 -6.15
CA ASP A 290 -10.27 -8.94 -6.01
C ASP A 290 -10.50 -7.98 -4.86
N TRP A 291 -11.64 -7.28 -4.92
CA TRP A 291 -12.13 -6.37 -3.89
C TRP A 291 -13.47 -6.86 -3.35
N LYS A 292 -13.45 -8.07 -2.76
CA LYS A 292 -14.66 -8.78 -2.32
C LYS A 292 -14.60 -9.26 -0.88
N VAL A 293 -15.76 -9.65 -0.36
CA VAL A 293 -15.94 -10.34 0.92
C VAL A 293 -17.04 -11.38 0.80
N LYS A 294 -16.97 -12.44 1.61
CA LYS A 294 -17.99 -13.47 1.73
C LYS A 294 -18.89 -13.16 2.93
N ASP A 295 -20.06 -12.57 2.66
CA ASP A 295 -21.10 -12.27 3.66
C ASP A 295 -22.38 -13.02 3.24
N GLY A 296 -22.42 -14.31 3.59
CA GLY A 296 -23.35 -15.28 3.00
C GLY A 296 -22.99 -15.65 1.55
N ALA A 297 -22.96 -14.66 0.66
CA ALA A 297 -22.51 -14.74 -0.73
C ALA A 297 -21.30 -13.83 -0.98
N GLU A 298 -20.58 -14.05 -2.09
CA GLU A 298 -19.52 -13.12 -2.51
C GLU A 298 -20.13 -11.79 -2.95
N GLN A 299 -19.70 -10.71 -2.31
CA GLN A 299 -20.12 -9.35 -2.60
C GLN A 299 -18.90 -8.44 -2.73
N SER A 300 -19.01 -7.40 -3.55
CA SER A 300 -18.01 -6.33 -3.61
C SER A 300 -17.93 -5.62 -2.26
N LEU A 301 -16.71 -5.38 -1.78
CA LEU A 301 -16.46 -4.60 -0.57
C LEU A 301 -16.99 -3.16 -0.70
N SER A 302 -17.04 -2.62 -1.92
CA SER A 302 -17.56 -1.28 -2.21
C SER A 302 -19.06 -1.14 -1.88
N LYS A 303 -19.80 -2.24 -1.71
CA LYS A 303 -21.22 -2.19 -1.27
C LYS A 303 -21.39 -1.81 0.19
N TYR A 304 -20.33 -1.96 1.00
CA TYR A 304 -20.39 -1.79 2.45
C TYR A 304 -19.86 -0.45 2.93
N VAL A 305 -19.29 0.35 2.03
CA VAL A 305 -18.73 1.67 2.31
C VAL A 305 -19.41 2.72 1.44
N HIS A 306 -19.23 4.00 1.75
CA HIS A 306 -19.85 5.08 1.00
C HIS A 306 -19.27 5.19 -0.41
N THR A 307 -17.94 5.10 -0.51
CA THR A 307 -17.21 5.26 -1.77
C THR A 307 -15.91 4.47 -1.69
N THR A 308 -15.56 3.81 -2.79
CA THR A 308 -14.25 3.20 -3.00
C THR A 308 -13.73 3.71 -4.34
N GLU A 309 -12.53 4.31 -4.37
CA GLU A 309 -11.84 4.63 -5.62
C GLU A 309 -10.43 4.01 -5.62
N HIS A 310 -9.99 3.59 -6.79
CA HIS A 310 -8.70 2.96 -6.98
C HIS A 310 -7.88 3.75 -8.00
N PHE A 311 -6.66 4.15 -7.63
CA PHE A 311 -5.72 4.87 -8.47
C PHE A 311 -4.56 3.94 -8.81
N ALA A 312 -4.21 3.85 -10.09
CA ALA A 312 -3.12 2.99 -10.54
C ALA A 312 -2.33 3.61 -11.68
N ASN A 313 -1.03 3.35 -11.69
CA ASN A 313 -0.18 3.55 -12.85
C ASN A 313 -0.21 2.26 -13.68
N GLU A 314 -0.54 2.31 -14.97
CA GLU A 314 -0.73 1.08 -15.76
C GLU A 314 0.55 0.23 -15.89
N THR A 315 1.72 0.86 -15.79
CA THR A 315 3.03 0.19 -15.86
C THR A 315 3.64 -0.07 -14.48
N ASP A 316 2.88 0.13 -13.41
CA ASP A 316 3.28 -0.27 -12.07
C ASP A 316 3.06 -1.78 -11.90
N PHE A 317 4.15 -2.54 -11.85
CA PHE A 317 4.08 -3.99 -11.76
C PHE A 317 3.30 -4.48 -10.54
N VAL A 318 3.35 -3.76 -9.41
CA VAL A 318 2.59 -4.16 -8.22
C VAL A 318 1.09 -3.96 -8.45
N ALA A 319 0.69 -2.87 -9.11
CA ALA A 319 -0.69 -2.66 -9.51
C ALA A 319 -1.16 -3.65 -10.59
N MET A 320 -0.26 -4.09 -11.48
CA MET A 320 -0.48 -5.15 -12.47
C MET A 320 -0.79 -6.51 -11.84
N LEU A 321 -0.29 -6.80 -10.63
CA LEU A 321 -0.66 -8.03 -9.91
C LEU A 321 -2.15 -8.06 -9.53
N GLY A 322 -2.79 -6.89 -9.43
CA GLY A 322 -4.16 -6.76 -8.95
C GLY A 322 -5.01 -5.89 -9.87
N VAL A 323 -5.33 -4.69 -9.39
CA VAL A 323 -6.37 -3.84 -9.97
C VAL A 323 -6.19 -3.58 -11.48
N VAL A 324 -4.95 -3.48 -11.99
CA VAL A 324 -4.73 -3.18 -13.41
C VAL A 324 -5.14 -4.33 -14.31
N MET A 325 -4.81 -5.58 -13.93
CA MET A 325 -5.08 -6.76 -14.75
C MET A 325 -6.42 -7.44 -14.42
N HIS A 326 -6.91 -7.27 -13.20
CA HIS A 326 -8.05 -8.03 -12.69
C HIS A 326 -9.34 -7.22 -12.54
N ARG A 327 -9.33 -5.88 -12.68
CA ARG A 327 -10.56 -5.09 -12.48
C ARG A 327 -11.72 -5.54 -13.37
N ASP A 328 -11.44 -5.94 -14.61
CA ASP A 328 -12.44 -6.28 -15.62
C ASP A 328 -12.83 -7.77 -15.57
N ASP A 329 -12.26 -8.55 -14.65
CA ASP A 329 -12.69 -9.92 -14.40
C ASP A 329 -14.14 -9.94 -13.91
N LYS A 330 -14.95 -10.86 -14.46
CA LYS A 330 -16.40 -10.97 -14.22
C LYS A 330 -16.82 -11.01 -12.74
N ASN A 331 -15.90 -11.34 -11.82
CA ASN A 331 -16.12 -11.44 -10.39
C ASN A 331 -15.00 -10.75 -9.58
N SER A 332 -14.41 -9.68 -10.10
CA SER A 332 -13.32 -8.97 -9.42
C SER A 332 -13.81 -8.15 -8.21
N GLY A 333 -15.07 -7.73 -8.21
CA GLY A 333 -15.63 -6.85 -7.17
C GLY A 333 -15.22 -5.38 -7.31
N TYR A 334 -14.39 -5.03 -8.29
CA TYR A 334 -14.09 -3.65 -8.64
C TYR A 334 -15.26 -3.02 -9.40
N ASP A 335 -15.48 -1.72 -9.17
CA ASP A 335 -16.32 -0.89 -10.04
C ASP A 335 -15.42 -0.24 -11.10
N PRO A 336 -15.54 -0.60 -12.39
CA PRO A 336 -14.68 -0.05 -13.44
C PRO A 336 -14.72 1.47 -13.56
N ASN A 337 -15.84 2.11 -13.17
CA ASN A 337 -15.97 3.57 -13.19
C ASN A 337 -15.25 4.26 -12.03
N MET A 338 -14.79 3.48 -11.05
CA MET A 338 -14.07 3.95 -9.87
C MET A 338 -12.59 3.54 -9.90
N VAL A 339 -12.07 3.11 -11.06
CA VAL A 339 -10.64 2.85 -11.28
C VAL A 339 -10.06 3.92 -12.19
N PHE A 340 -9.19 4.75 -11.62
CA PHE A 340 -8.55 5.89 -12.27
C PHE A 340 -7.11 5.53 -12.64
N TYR A 341 -6.83 5.48 -13.95
CA TYR A 341 -5.46 5.28 -14.44
C TYR A 341 -4.74 6.60 -14.65
N SER A 342 -3.48 6.64 -14.24
CA SER A 342 -2.64 7.80 -14.48
C SER A 342 -2.39 7.96 -15.98
N LYS A 343 -2.41 9.20 -16.46
CA LYS A 343 -2.11 9.54 -17.86
C LYS A 343 -0.64 9.28 -18.21
N THR A 344 0.24 9.44 -17.22
CA THR A 344 1.68 9.52 -17.44
C THR A 344 2.52 8.95 -16.30
N GLY A 345 1.91 8.68 -15.14
CA GLY A 345 2.56 8.12 -13.97
C GLY A 345 3.11 6.73 -14.25
N LYS A 346 4.30 6.46 -13.68
CA LYS A 346 5.05 5.21 -13.83
C LYS A 346 5.63 4.83 -12.49
N ALA A 347 5.93 3.55 -12.30
CA ALA A 347 6.47 3.00 -11.05
C ALA A 347 5.54 3.21 -9.84
N HIS A 348 6.07 3.01 -8.63
CA HIS A 348 5.25 2.57 -7.49
C HIS A 348 5.30 3.43 -6.21
N LEU A 349 6.42 4.08 -5.91
CA LEU A 349 6.60 4.82 -4.65
C LEU A 349 5.52 5.91 -4.48
N PHE A 350 4.89 5.97 -3.30
CA PHE A 350 3.72 6.82 -3.08
C PHE A 350 4.06 8.32 -3.22
N GLY A 351 5.20 8.75 -2.66
CA GLY A 351 5.67 10.12 -2.70
C GLY A 351 6.13 10.55 -4.10
N ALA A 352 6.98 9.75 -4.72
CA ALA A 352 7.64 10.05 -5.97
C ALA A 352 6.78 9.80 -7.22
N HIS A 353 5.87 8.81 -7.20
CA HIS A 353 5.26 8.28 -8.43
C HIS A 353 3.73 8.36 -8.48
N TYR A 354 3.05 8.46 -7.35
CA TYR A 354 1.59 8.57 -7.30
C TYR A 354 1.16 10.02 -7.08
N SER A 355 0.47 10.59 -8.06
CA SER A 355 -0.04 11.97 -7.97
C SER A 355 -1.29 12.02 -7.09
N LEU A 356 -1.50 13.15 -6.43
CA LEU A 356 -2.76 13.46 -5.73
C LEU A 356 -3.53 14.60 -6.42
N GLY A 357 -3.21 14.87 -7.69
CA GLY A 357 -3.91 15.82 -8.55
C GLY A 357 -4.90 15.13 -9.50
N ALA A 358 -6.09 15.73 -9.67
CA ALA A 358 -7.13 15.23 -10.59
C ALA A 358 -6.63 15.15 -12.04
N ASP A 359 -5.79 16.08 -12.46
CA ASP A 359 -5.29 16.22 -13.82
C ASP A 359 -4.32 15.11 -14.22
N ALA A 360 -3.70 14.43 -13.26
CA ALA A 360 -2.81 13.31 -13.52
C ALA A 360 -3.54 12.02 -13.92
N TYR A 361 -4.86 11.95 -13.77
CA TYR A 361 -5.66 10.74 -14.02
C TYR A 361 -6.68 10.91 -15.14
N HIS A 362 -6.91 9.85 -15.90
CA HIS A 362 -8.04 9.78 -16.82
C HIS A 362 -9.36 9.80 -16.03
N GLY A 363 -10.20 10.80 -16.28
CA GLY A 363 -11.45 10.99 -15.55
C GLY A 363 -11.28 11.48 -14.11
N GLY A 364 -10.07 11.91 -13.70
CA GLY A 364 -9.76 12.30 -12.32
C GLY A 364 -10.61 13.47 -11.80
N GLU A 365 -11.17 14.30 -12.67
CA GLU A 365 -12.15 15.33 -12.32
C GLU A 365 -13.45 14.77 -11.71
N ASN A 366 -13.72 13.47 -11.90
CA ASN A 366 -14.87 12.79 -11.33
C ASN A 366 -14.60 12.25 -9.92
N SER A 367 -13.32 12.06 -9.54
CA SER A 367 -12.93 11.52 -8.23
C SER A 367 -13.40 12.42 -7.09
N GLN A 368 -13.96 11.80 -6.04
CA GLN A 368 -14.31 12.47 -4.81
C GLN A 368 -13.08 12.86 -3.99
N LEU A 369 -12.03 12.01 -3.97
CA LEU A 369 -10.78 12.34 -3.29
C LEU A 369 -10.13 13.56 -3.92
N MET A 370 -9.98 13.56 -5.25
CA MET A 370 -9.25 14.63 -5.93
C MET A 370 -9.99 15.97 -5.89
N LYS A 371 -11.31 15.96 -5.64
CA LYS A 371 -12.09 17.18 -5.35
C LYS A 371 -11.80 17.78 -3.97
N ALA A 372 -11.29 16.99 -3.03
CA ALA A 372 -10.96 17.42 -1.67
C ALA A 372 -9.59 18.12 -1.57
N VAL A 373 -8.82 18.19 -2.66
CA VAL A 373 -7.52 18.88 -2.72
C VAL A 373 -7.66 20.33 -2.26
N ASN A 374 -6.61 20.86 -1.63
CA ASN A 374 -6.55 22.20 -1.02
C ASN A 374 -7.55 22.42 0.14
N GLY A 375 -7.95 21.35 0.83
CA GLY A 375 -8.77 21.45 2.03
C GLY A 375 -10.27 21.50 1.79
N THR A 376 -10.72 21.31 0.54
CA THR A 376 -12.14 21.21 0.21
C THR A 376 -12.77 20.02 0.96
N GLU A 377 -13.99 20.20 1.47
CA GLU A 377 -14.69 19.13 2.18
C GLU A 377 -14.97 17.95 1.25
N ILE A 378 -14.66 16.73 1.70
CA ILE A 378 -14.90 15.54 0.88
C ILE A 378 -16.39 15.24 0.83
N ALA A 379 -16.93 14.94 -0.36
CA ALA A 379 -18.37 14.71 -0.56
C ALA A 379 -18.87 13.48 0.20
#